data_AF-A0A182M495-F1
#
_entry.id   AF-A0A182M495-F1
#
_cell.length_a   1.000
_cell.length_b   1.000
_cell.length_c   1.000
_cell.angle_alpha   90.00
_cell.angle_beta   90.00
_cell.angle_gamma   90.00
#
_symmetry.space_group_name_H-M   'P 1'
#
loop_
_entity.id
_entity.type
_entity.pdbx_description
1 polymer ?
#
loop_
_entity_poly.entity_id
_entity_poly.type
_entity_poly.pdbx_seq_one_letter_code
_entity_poly.pdbx_strand_id
1 'polypeptide(L)'
;LFCSFVSCICGDDVRSKNWSEIASQIKFTYDEVADFHLQYEGYLPDTIIKQADAILLGYPLQYPVMKAYTLWNDLLVYEPVTRPTGPAMSWSMHAINHLDIGNPREAAENFNRSYQPYIRGPFHVWCELQKPATGARNFLTGAGGFLQAVLYGYAGFRVYLDRLQIRGRYLQELSVVDIAVTAQGVQYLGALITVRQTMEKSEIIVTHLDQALVIEFGDGNVATDVVLNKVYPLSRGAIATIRAKSNPYHGCDLPKDVIGY
;
A
#
# COMPACT_ATOMS: atom_id res chain seq x y z
N LEU A 1 0.90 9.87 -19.96
CA LEU A 1 2.08 9.88 -19.07
C LEU A 1 2.03 11.12 -18.19
N PHE A 2 2.61 11.08 -16.99
CA PHE A 2 2.46 12.11 -15.95
C PHE A 2 2.69 13.55 -16.45
N CYS A 3 3.65 13.76 -17.34
CA CYS A 3 3.96 15.10 -17.85
C CYS A 3 2.86 15.72 -18.72
N SER A 4 2.10 14.93 -19.46
CA SER A 4 0.93 15.43 -20.19
C SER A 4 -0.15 15.92 -19.23
N PHE A 5 -0.40 15.17 -18.17
CA PHE A 5 -1.35 15.53 -17.12
C PHE A 5 -0.93 16.82 -16.39
N VAL A 6 0.35 16.91 -15.97
CA VAL A 6 0.91 18.11 -15.35
C VAL A 6 0.84 19.32 -16.29
N SER A 7 1.19 19.13 -17.58
CA SER A 7 1.11 20.24 -18.55
C SER A 7 -0.32 20.80 -18.66
N CYS A 8 -1.31 19.92 -18.63
CA CYS A 8 -2.72 20.31 -18.68
C CYS A 8 -3.16 21.04 -17.41
N ILE A 9 -2.84 20.51 -16.22
CA ILE A 9 -3.27 21.11 -14.95
C ILE A 9 -2.55 22.43 -14.64
N CYS A 10 -1.24 22.50 -14.90
CA CYS A 10 -0.45 23.68 -14.59
C CYS A 10 -0.54 24.76 -15.67
N GLY A 11 -1.03 24.44 -16.87
CA GLY A 11 -1.05 25.35 -18.01
C GLY A 11 0.33 25.63 -18.63
N ASP A 12 1.37 24.92 -18.19
CA ASP A 12 2.74 25.05 -18.67
C ASP A 12 3.11 23.89 -19.59
N ASP A 13 3.71 24.18 -20.75
CA ASP A 13 4.12 23.12 -21.67
C ASP A 13 5.44 22.47 -21.24
N VAL A 14 5.34 21.46 -20.37
CA VAL A 14 6.48 20.63 -19.95
C VAL A 14 6.72 19.42 -20.86
N ARG A 15 5.97 19.29 -21.97
CA ARG A 15 6.12 18.17 -22.93
C ARG A 15 7.47 18.20 -23.66
N SER A 16 8.06 19.38 -23.80
CA SER A 16 9.38 19.59 -24.43
C SER A 16 10.56 18.96 -23.69
N LYS A 17 10.35 18.48 -22.45
CA LYS A 17 11.43 17.97 -21.59
C LYS A 17 11.61 16.44 -21.64
N ASN A 18 10.98 15.74 -22.59
CA ASN A 18 11.11 14.30 -22.86
C ASN A 18 10.90 13.33 -21.67
N TRP A 19 10.41 13.80 -20.52
CA TRP A 19 10.16 12.96 -19.33
C TRP A 19 9.28 11.73 -19.61
N SER A 20 8.30 11.88 -20.49
CA SER A 20 7.43 10.78 -20.92
C SER A 20 8.23 9.66 -21.60
N GLU A 21 9.15 10.02 -22.48
CA GLU A 21 10.04 9.08 -23.16
C GLU A 21 10.98 8.41 -22.15
N ILE A 22 11.63 9.21 -21.29
CA ILE A 22 12.51 8.72 -20.23
C ILE A 22 11.76 7.71 -19.35
N ALA A 23 10.58 8.05 -18.84
CA ALA A 23 9.79 7.18 -17.96
C ALA A 23 9.41 5.85 -18.62
N SER A 24 9.14 5.84 -19.93
CA SER A 24 8.83 4.62 -20.67
C SER A 24 10.04 3.71 -20.90
N GLN A 25 11.27 4.22 -20.75
CA GLN A 25 12.53 3.52 -20.99
C GLN A 25 13.32 3.22 -19.69
N ILE A 26 12.77 3.55 -18.52
CA ILE A 26 13.41 3.20 -17.23
C ILE A 26 13.47 1.68 -17.13
N LYS A 27 14.67 1.11 -17.15
CA LYS A 27 14.87 -0.33 -16.97
C LYS A 27 14.62 -0.71 -15.50
N PHE A 28 13.66 -1.60 -15.27
CA PHE A 28 13.63 -2.39 -14.04
C PHE A 28 14.43 -3.67 -14.25
N THR A 29 15.37 -3.95 -13.35
CA THR A 29 16.13 -5.20 -13.41
C THR A 29 15.26 -6.36 -12.94
N TYR A 30 15.02 -7.32 -13.83
CA TYR A 30 14.11 -8.43 -13.61
C TYR A 30 14.72 -9.71 -14.17
N ASP A 31 14.64 -10.80 -13.40
CA ASP A 31 15.05 -12.14 -13.82
C ASP A 31 13.81 -12.88 -14.32
N GLU A 32 13.69 -13.10 -15.64
CA GLU A 32 12.55 -13.78 -16.23
C GLU A 32 12.49 -15.28 -15.89
N VAL A 33 13.63 -15.89 -15.56
CA VAL A 33 13.72 -17.33 -15.27
C VAL A 33 13.32 -17.60 -13.83
N ALA A 34 13.84 -16.81 -12.89
CA ALA A 34 13.51 -16.91 -11.48
C ALA A 34 12.26 -16.10 -11.07
N ASP A 35 11.75 -15.26 -11.96
CA ASP A 35 10.55 -14.41 -11.80
C ASP A 35 10.60 -13.53 -10.54
N PHE A 36 11.65 -12.72 -10.43
CA PHE A 36 11.81 -11.70 -9.37
C PHE A 36 12.60 -10.47 -9.85
N HIS A 37 12.40 -9.34 -9.18
CA HIS A 37 13.12 -8.10 -9.47
C HIS A 37 14.46 -8.08 -8.73
N LEU A 38 15.56 -7.84 -9.44
CA LEU A 38 16.86 -7.62 -8.83
C LEU A 38 16.92 -6.24 -8.19
N GLN A 39 17.58 -6.11 -7.02
CA GLN A 39 17.76 -4.83 -6.33
C GLN A 39 18.59 -3.85 -7.16
N TYR A 40 19.55 -4.36 -7.93
CA TYR A 40 20.40 -3.61 -8.84
C TYR A 40 21.00 -4.56 -9.88
N GLU A 41 21.60 -3.99 -10.94
CA GLU A 41 22.25 -4.77 -11.99
C GLU A 41 23.44 -5.57 -11.44
N GLY A 42 23.41 -6.90 -11.61
CA GLY A 42 24.42 -7.80 -11.05
C GLY A 42 24.19 -8.17 -9.58
N TYR A 43 23.02 -7.89 -9.01
CA TYR A 43 22.64 -8.40 -7.69
C TYR A 43 22.79 -9.92 -7.62
N LEU A 44 23.45 -10.40 -6.57
CA LEU A 44 23.58 -11.82 -6.29
C LEU A 44 22.53 -12.23 -5.24
N PRO A 45 21.74 -13.29 -5.48
CA PRO A 45 20.91 -13.89 -4.44
C PRO A 45 21.72 -14.17 -3.17
N ASP A 46 21.05 -14.15 -2.01
CA ASP A 46 21.65 -14.29 -0.68
C ASP A 46 22.50 -13.10 -0.19
N THR A 47 22.62 -12.03 -0.98
CA THR A 47 23.27 -10.80 -0.52
C THR A 47 22.46 -10.15 0.60
N ILE A 48 23.08 -10.03 1.78
CA ILE A 48 22.44 -9.42 2.95
C ILE A 48 22.15 -7.94 2.71
N ILE A 49 20.88 -7.54 2.88
CA ILE A 49 20.43 -6.16 2.73
C ILE A 49 20.08 -5.53 4.08
N LYS A 50 20.12 -4.19 4.11
CA LYS A 50 19.82 -3.42 5.34
C LYS A 50 18.31 -3.38 5.64
N GLN A 51 17.48 -3.21 4.62
CA GLN A 51 16.06 -2.90 4.73
C GLN A 51 15.35 -3.18 3.38
N ALA A 52 14.02 -3.12 3.38
CA ALA A 52 13.17 -3.21 2.20
C ALA A 52 13.64 -2.29 1.08
N ASP A 53 13.71 -2.85 -0.13
CA ASP A 53 14.17 -2.17 -1.34
C ASP A 53 13.34 -2.61 -2.56
N ALA A 54 13.70 -3.72 -3.22
CA ALA A 54 12.95 -4.22 -4.38
C ALA A 54 11.48 -4.53 -4.05
N ILE A 55 11.18 -5.02 -2.85
CA ILE A 55 9.80 -5.26 -2.40
C ILE A 55 8.96 -3.97 -2.30
N LEU A 56 9.58 -2.78 -2.36
CA LEU A 56 8.87 -1.51 -2.42
C LEU A 56 8.15 -1.28 -3.76
N LEU A 57 8.47 -2.09 -4.78
CA LEU A 57 7.71 -2.17 -6.04
C LEU A 57 6.27 -2.64 -5.79
N GLY A 58 6.05 -3.58 -4.87
CA GLY A 58 4.72 -4.02 -4.48
C GLY A 58 3.96 -2.94 -3.70
N TYR A 59 4.53 -2.47 -2.59
CA TYR A 59 4.03 -1.33 -1.82
C TYR A 59 5.22 -0.51 -1.30
N PRO A 60 5.23 0.83 -1.46
CA PRO A 60 4.09 1.67 -1.83
C PRO A 60 3.90 1.92 -3.33
N LEU A 61 4.84 1.50 -4.21
CA LEU A 61 4.78 1.86 -5.62
C LEU A 61 3.55 1.28 -6.32
N GLN A 62 3.09 0.08 -5.93
CA GLN A 62 1.99 -0.64 -6.57
C GLN A 62 2.24 -0.81 -8.07
N TYR A 63 3.42 -1.35 -8.38
CA TYR A 63 3.91 -1.43 -9.74
C TYR A 63 2.88 -2.11 -10.66
N PRO A 64 2.31 -1.40 -11.66
CA PRO A 64 1.07 -1.83 -12.34
C PRO A 64 1.15 -3.18 -13.07
N VAL A 65 2.36 -3.58 -13.50
CA VAL A 65 2.59 -4.84 -14.21
C VAL A 65 3.09 -5.95 -13.27
N MET A 66 3.21 -5.68 -11.96
CA MET A 66 3.59 -6.66 -10.94
C MET A 66 2.55 -7.78 -10.88
N LYS A 67 2.97 -9.01 -11.15
CA LYS A 67 2.14 -10.20 -10.94
C LYS A 67 2.19 -10.61 -9.48
N ALA A 68 1.13 -11.22 -8.97
CA ALA A 68 1.08 -11.71 -7.60
C ALA A 68 2.18 -12.74 -7.31
N TYR A 69 2.50 -13.60 -8.28
CA TYR A 69 3.57 -14.60 -8.15
C TYR A 69 4.97 -13.97 -8.15
N THR A 70 5.20 -12.94 -8.98
CA THR A 70 6.45 -12.16 -8.94
C THR A 70 6.66 -11.48 -7.59
N LEU A 71 5.62 -10.83 -7.03
CA LEU A 71 5.71 -10.23 -5.70
C LEU A 71 5.96 -11.29 -4.60
N TRP A 72 5.38 -12.49 -4.75
CA TRP A 72 5.67 -13.61 -3.86
C TRP A 72 7.14 -14.02 -3.92
N ASN A 73 7.72 -14.15 -5.12
CA ASN A 73 9.15 -14.45 -5.29
C ASN A 73 10.05 -13.33 -4.76
N ASP A 74 9.69 -12.06 -5.00
CA ASP A 74 10.42 -10.92 -4.42
C ASP A 74 10.49 -11.04 -2.89
N LEU A 75 9.38 -11.35 -2.22
CA LEU A 75 9.35 -11.55 -0.77
C LEU A 75 10.20 -12.75 -0.35
N LEU A 76 10.13 -13.87 -1.06
CA LEU A 76 10.93 -15.07 -0.78
C LEU A 76 12.43 -14.81 -0.89
N VAL A 77 12.86 -14.00 -1.87
CA VAL A 77 14.26 -13.67 -2.08
C VAL A 77 14.74 -12.67 -1.02
N TYR A 78 13.99 -11.60 -0.77
CA TYR A 78 14.49 -10.47 0.03
C TYR A 78 14.23 -10.56 1.53
N GLU A 79 13.18 -11.23 1.97
CA GLU A 79 12.89 -11.37 3.40
C GLU A 79 13.99 -12.08 4.21
N PRO A 80 14.51 -13.26 3.80
CA PRO A 80 15.51 -13.98 4.60
C PRO A 80 16.86 -13.25 4.66
N VAL A 81 17.17 -12.43 3.66
CA VAL A 81 18.44 -11.69 3.55
C VAL A 81 18.34 -10.27 4.13
N THR A 82 17.15 -9.83 4.51
CA THR A 82 16.97 -8.56 5.23
C THR A 82 17.42 -8.73 6.67
N ARG A 83 18.52 -8.05 7.02
CA ARG A 83 19.12 -8.24 8.34
C ARG A 83 18.17 -7.80 9.47
N PRO A 84 18.09 -8.55 10.58
CA PRO A 84 17.24 -8.19 11.72
C PRO A 84 17.70 -6.89 12.42
N THR A 85 18.95 -6.49 12.23
CA THR A 85 19.50 -5.22 12.72
C THR A 85 19.16 -4.01 11.85
N GLY A 86 18.29 -4.17 10.85
CA GLY A 86 17.72 -3.09 10.06
C GLY A 86 16.72 -2.23 10.83
N PRO A 87 16.20 -1.16 10.20
CA PRO A 87 15.23 -0.28 10.83
C PRO A 87 13.81 -0.86 10.86
N ALA A 88 13.04 -0.46 11.87
CA ALA A 88 11.68 -0.94 12.18
C ALA A 88 10.71 -1.01 10.99
N MET A 89 10.69 0.06 10.17
CA MET A 89 9.72 0.24 9.07
C MET A 89 9.81 -0.83 7.97
N SER A 90 10.97 -1.48 7.81
CA SER A 90 11.20 -2.49 6.78
C SER A 90 10.15 -3.59 6.86
N TRP A 91 9.92 -4.11 8.07
CA TRP A 91 9.00 -5.21 8.32
C TRP A 91 7.54 -4.82 8.10
N SER A 92 7.19 -3.53 8.24
CA SER A 92 5.85 -3.06 7.88
C SER A 92 5.59 -3.17 6.38
N MET A 93 6.58 -2.91 5.53
CA MET A 93 6.44 -3.04 4.08
C MET A 93 6.30 -4.51 3.67
N HIS A 94 7.07 -5.41 4.28
CA HIS A 94 6.88 -6.86 4.12
C HIS A 94 5.46 -7.29 4.52
N ALA A 95 4.97 -6.83 5.68
CA ALA A 95 3.63 -7.19 6.15
C ALA A 95 2.53 -6.76 5.16
N ILE A 96 2.61 -5.55 4.59
CA ILE A 96 1.63 -5.05 3.61
C ILE A 96 1.68 -5.89 2.33
N ASN A 97 2.87 -6.16 1.79
CA ASN A 97 3.03 -6.95 0.58
C ASN A 97 2.54 -8.39 0.76
N HIS A 98 2.82 -9.02 1.92
CA HIS A 98 2.27 -10.33 2.25
C HIS A 98 0.75 -10.33 2.30
N LEU A 99 0.12 -9.30 2.87
CA LEU A 99 -1.35 -9.16 2.81
C LEU A 99 -1.83 -9.04 1.37
N ASP A 100 -1.16 -8.30 0.49
CA ASP A 100 -1.57 -8.10 -0.90
C ASP A 100 -1.65 -9.39 -1.73
N ILE A 101 -0.84 -10.38 -1.38
CA ILE A 101 -0.82 -11.71 -2.01
C ILE A 101 -1.52 -12.80 -1.18
N GLY A 102 -2.15 -12.45 -0.06
CA GLY A 102 -2.93 -13.40 0.74
C GLY A 102 -2.11 -14.33 1.63
N ASN A 103 -0.95 -13.86 2.13
CA ASN A 103 -0.05 -14.57 3.04
C ASN A 103 -0.13 -13.99 4.45
N PRO A 104 -1.19 -14.28 5.20
CA PRO A 104 -1.46 -13.58 6.45
C PRO A 104 -0.59 -13.96 7.62
N ARG A 105 -0.11 -15.20 7.64
CA ARG A 105 0.75 -15.68 8.71
C ARG A 105 2.06 -14.90 8.67
N GLU A 106 2.67 -14.86 7.50
CA GLU A 106 3.88 -14.10 7.22
C GLU A 106 3.63 -12.60 7.43
N ALA A 107 2.45 -12.09 7.06
CA ALA A 107 2.08 -10.71 7.36
C ALA A 107 2.02 -10.41 8.86
N ALA A 108 1.45 -11.31 9.67
CA ALA A 108 1.36 -11.17 11.12
C ALA A 108 2.74 -11.23 11.78
N GLU A 109 3.59 -12.17 11.33
CA GLU A 109 4.97 -12.31 11.77
C GLU A 109 5.76 -11.02 11.46
N ASN A 110 5.65 -10.50 10.24
CA ASN A 110 6.31 -9.25 9.84
C ASN A 110 5.73 -8.00 10.52
N PHE A 111 4.42 -7.95 10.75
CA PHE A 111 3.81 -6.86 11.52
C PHE A 111 4.35 -6.84 12.94
N ASN A 112 4.42 -7.98 13.63
CA ASN A 112 5.00 -8.09 14.96
C ASN A 112 6.49 -7.71 14.97
N ARG A 113 7.25 -8.15 13.97
CA ARG A 113 8.65 -7.75 13.78
C ARG A 113 8.78 -6.24 13.64
N SER A 114 7.81 -5.54 13.05
CA SER A 114 7.94 -4.10 12.78
C SER A 114 7.86 -3.20 14.00
N TYR A 115 7.38 -3.68 15.16
CA TYR A 115 7.21 -2.84 16.34
C TYR A 115 7.70 -3.48 17.65
N GLN A 116 7.48 -4.79 17.86
CA GLN A 116 7.77 -5.43 19.15
C GLN A 116 9.23 -5.26 19.61
N PRO A 117 10.25 -5.52 18.76
CA PRO A 117 11.63 -5.35 19.16
C PRO A 117 12.11 -3.89 19.09
N TYR A 118 11.26 -2.93 18.70
CA TYR A 118 11.62 -1.52 18.49
C TYR A 118 10.99 -0.56 19.50
N ILE A 119 9.93 -0.97 20.21
CA ILE A 119 9.27 -0.14 21.23
C ILE A 119 9.92 -0.34 22.60
N ARG A 120 10.11 0.75 23.36
CA ARG A 120 10.71 0.75 24.70
C ARG A 120 9.76 1.31 25.74
N GLY A 121 9.56 0.57 26.82
CA GLY A 121 8.86 1.06 28.00
C GLY A 121 9.67 2.14 28.76
N PRO A 122 9.03 2.86 29.69
CA PRO A 122 7.62 2.74 30.05
C PRO A 122 6.68 3.55 29.13
N PHE A 123 7.23 4.39 28.25
CA PHE A 123 6.42 5.33 27.44
C PHE A 123 6.18 4.88 25.99
N HIS A 124 6.45 3.62 25.68
CA HIS A 124 6.36 3.07 24.32
C HIS A 124 7.12 3.89 23.26
N VAL A 125 8.34 4.32 23.60
CA VAL A 125 9.21 5.06 22.68
C VAL A 125 9.67 4.16 21.55
N TRP A 126 9.50 4.62 20.32
CA TRP A 126 9.98 3.92 19.13
C TRP A 126 11.46 4.16 18.90
N CYS A 127 12.24 3.11 18.73
CA CYS A 127 13.65 3.14 18.35
C CYS A 127 13.81 2.72 16.89
N GLU A 128 14.79 3.30 16.20
CA GLU A 128 15.13 2.92 14.83
C GLU A 128 15.59 1.46 14.77
N LEU A 129 16.48 1.08 15.69
CA LEU A 129 17.13 -0.23 15.71
C LEU A 129 16.70 -1.03 16.95
N GLN A 130 16.80 -2.37 16.84
CA GLN A 130 16.53 -3.25 17.98
C GLN A 130 17.50 -3.02 19.15
N LYS A 131 18.74 -2.58 18.87
CA LYS A 131 19.69 -2.16 19.89
C LYS A 131 19.60 -0.64 20.07
N PRO A 132 18.97 -0.14 21.16
CA PRO A 132 18.62 1.28 21.29
C PRO A 132 19.83 2.17 21.60
N ALA A 133 21.01 1.59 21.88
CA ALA A 133 22.25 2.34 22.11
C ALA A 133 22.72 3.11 20.86
N THR A 134 22.18 2.78 19.69
CA THR A 134 22.52 3.36 18.39
C THR A 134 21.25 3.64 17.58
N GLY A 135 21.28 4.65 16.72
CA GLY A 135 20.14 5.03 15.87
C GLY A 135 19.19 6.04 16.53
N ALA A 136 18.14 6.42 15.81
CA ALA A 136 17.19 7.42 16.26
C ALA A 136 16.28 6.90 17.40
N ARG A 137 16.01 7.77 18.37
CA ARG A 137 14.94 7.62 19.38
C ARG A 137 13.74 8.44 18.95
N ASN A 138 12.54 8.08 19.39
CA ASN A 138 11.30 8.63 18.84
C ASN A 138 11.29 8.51 17.31
N PHE A 139 11.63 7.31 16.81
CA PHE A 139 11.77 7.06 15.40
C PHE A 139 10.39 7.05 14.71
N LEU A 140 9.95 8.23 14.30
CA LEU A 140 8.64 8.45 13.69
C LEU A 140 8.44 7.66 12.41
N THR A 141 9.51 7.37 11.66
CA THR A 141 9.42 6.55 10.45
C THR A 141 9.00 5.12 10.77
N GLY A 142 9.45 4.57 11.90
CA GLY A 142 9.00 3.26 12.39
C GLY A 142 7.53 3.28 12.80
N ALA A 143 7.11 4.29 13.56
CA ALA A 143 5.71 4.47 13.95
C ALA A 143 4.79 4.68 12.74
N GLY A 144 5.26 5.43 11.73
CA GLY A 144 4.58 5.62 10.45
C GLY A 144 4.46 4.33 9.66
N GLY A 145 5.52 3.51 9.59
CA GLY A 145 5.48 2.18 8.98
C GLY A 145 4.42 1.28 9.62
N PHE A 146 4.35 1.26 10.95
CA PHE A 146 3.30 0.53 11.67
C PHE A 146 1.90 1.01 11.31
N LEU A 147 1.66 2.34 11.31
CA LEU A 147 0.36 2.89 10.92
C LEU A 147 0.01 2.54 9.46
N GLN A 148 0.99 2.54 8.56
CA GLN A 148 0.80 2.08 7.19
C GLN A 148 0.39 0.61 7.11
N ALA A 149 1.02 -0.28 7.90
CA ALA A 149 0.62 -1.68 7.94
C ALA A 149 -0.81 -1.86 8.46
N VAL A 150 -1.27 -1.02 9.39
CA VAL A 150 -2.67 -1.02 9.85
C VAL A 150 -3.62 -0.51 8.77
N LEU A 151 -3.36 0.67 8.18
CA LEU A 151 -4.28 1.33 7.24
C LEU A 151 -4.24 0.69 5.85
N TYR A 152 -3.05 0.58 5.28
CA TYR A 152 -2.86 0.08 3.92
C TYR A 152 -2.72 -1.46 3.94
N GLY A 153 -2.22 -2.08 5.01
CA GLY A 153 -2.29 -3.54 5.13
C GLY A 153 -3.69 -4.03 5.53
N TYR A 154 -3.97 -4.00 6.84
CA TYR A 154 -5.13 -4.68 7.42
C TYR A 154 -6.47 -4.02 7.11
N ALA A 155 -6.57 -2.69 7.11
CA ALA A 155 -7.80 -1.99 6.73
C ALA A 155 -8.04 -1.98 5.21
N GLY A 156 -6.99 -2.24 4.42
CA GLY A 156 -7.08 -2.51 2.98
C GLY A 156 -7.16 -1.27 2.08
N PHE A 157 -6.82 -0.08 2.57
CA PHE A 157 -6.86 1.13 1.75
C PHE A 157 -5.78 1.14 0.66
N ARG A 158 -6.09 1.70 -0.51
CA ARG A 158 -5.12 2.14 -1.53
C ARG A 158 -5.56 3.47 -2.10
N VAL A 159 -4.66 4.43 -2.13
CA VAL A 159 -4.93 5.77 -2.65
C VAL A 159 -4.28 5.87 -4.02
N TYR A 160 -5.06 6.31 -4.99
CA TYR A 160 -4.60 6.70 -6.30
C TYR A 160 -5.01 8.13 -6.54
N LEU A 161 -4.55 8.69 -7.65
CA LEU A 161 -4.85 10.06 -8.02
C LEU A 161 -6.37 10.31 -8.09
N ASP A 162 -7.12 9.43 -8.74
CA ASP A 162 -8.54 9.63 -9.05
C ASP A 162 -9.52 8.81 -8.19
N ARG A 163 -9.00 7.93 -7.32
CA ARG A 163 -9.82 6.98 -6.58
C ARG A 163 -9.20 6.58 -5.25
N LEU A 164 -10.07 6.27 -4.31
CA LEU A 164 -9.73 5.48 -3.12
C LEU A 164 -10.23 4.06 -3.34
N GLN A 165 -9.35 3.08 -3.20
CA GLN A 165 -9.75 1.68 -3.18
C GLN A 165 -9.69 1.14 -1.75
N ILE A 166 -10.62 0.24 -1.43
CA ILE A 166 -10.66 -0.51 -0.18
C ILE A 166 -10.80 -1.98 -0.56
N ARG A 167 -9.83 -2.80 -0.16
CA ARG A 167 -9.89 -4.25 -0.34
C ARG A 167 -10.53 -4.91 0.88
N GLY A 168 -11.48 -5.81 0.65
CA GLY A 168 -12.11 -6.60 1.70
C GLY A 168 -11.11 -7.59 2.29
N ARG A 169 -10.86 -7.51 3.60
CA ARG A 169 -9.94 -8.38 4.33
C ARG A 169 -10.71 -9.13 5.40
N TYR A 170 -10.63 -10.47 5.38
CA TYR A 170 -11.18 -11.29 6.46
C TYR A 170 -10.03 -11.70 7.36
N LEU A 171 -10.09 -11.28 8.62
CA LEU A 171 -8.97 -11.43 9.55
C LEU A 171 -8.86 -12.84 10.18
N GLN A 172 -9.63 -13.85 9.72
CA GLN A 172 -9.53 -15.27 10.14
C GLN A 172 -8.13 -15.86 9.96
N GLU A 173 -7.44 -15.25 9.02
CA GLU A 173 -6.07 -15.41 8.63
C GLU A 173 -5.05 -15.11 9.76
N LEU A 174 -5.45 -14.38 10.81
CA LEU A 174 -4.68 -14.17 12.04
C LEU A 174 -5.06 -15.25 13.05
N SER A 175 -4.09 -15.93 13.66
CA SER A 175 -4.32 -17.01 14.65
C SER A 175 -4.87 -16.52 16.01
N VAL A 176 -5.61 -15.41 16.02
CA VAL A 176 -6.14 -14.74 17.21
C VAL A 176 -7.65 -14.60 17.06
N VAL A 177 -8.37 -15.11 18.07
CA VAL A 177 -9.83 -15.04 18.14
C VAL A 177 -10.27 -13.59 18.35
N ASP A 178 -11.34 -13.17 17.66
CA ASP A 178 -12.01 -11.87 17.81
C ASP A 178 -11.21 -10.61 17.43
N ILE A 179 -10.26 -10.71 16.51
CA ILE A 179 -9.62 -9.50 15.95
C ILE A 179 -10.57 -8.75 15.02
N ALA A 180 -10.63 -7.43 15.20
CA ALA A 180 -11.20 -6.47 14.27
C ALA A 180 -10.28 -5.27 14.09
N VAL A 181 -10.21 -4.74 12.88
CA VAL A 181 -9.56 -3.47 12.56
C VAL A 181 -10.62 -2.48 12.13
N THR A 182 -10.69 -1.34 12.83
CA THR A 182 -11.58 -0.23 12.47
C THR A 182 -10.74 1.00 12.20
N ALA A 183 -10.73 1.45 10.96
CA ALA A 183 -10.19 2.75 10.57
C ALA A 183 -11.35 3.73 10.47
N GLN A 184 -11.38 4.72 11.36
CA GLN A 184 -12.48 5.68 11.47
C GLN A 184 -12.02 7.07 11.04
N GLY A 185 -12.88 7.78 10.29
CA GLY A 185 -12.62 9.17 9.91
C GLY A 185 -11.51 9.34 8.87
N VAL A 186 -11.28 8.33 8.03
CA VAL A 186 -10.34 8.46 6.90
C VAL A 186 -10.94 9.46 5.91
N GLN A 187 -10.24 10.58 5.72
CA GLN A 187 -10.72 11.65 4.86
C GLN A 187 -10.30 11.42 3.40
N TYR A 188 -11.25 11.46 2.48
CA TYR A 188 -10.99 11.40 1.05
C TYR A 188 -11.96 12.32 0.30
N LEU A 189 -11.43 13.33 -0.39
CA LEU A 189 -12.23 14.26 -1.20
C LEU A 189 -13.40 14.90 -0.43
N GLY A 190 -13.18 15.25 0.85
CA GLY A 190 -14.21 15.83 1.73
C GLY A 190 -15.20 14.81 2.31
N ALA A 191 -15.05 13.53 2.02
CA ALA A 191 -15.78 12.46 2.70
C ALA A 191 -15.06 12.02 3.97
N LEU A 192 -15.81 11.64 5.01
CA LEU A 192 -15.28 10.88 6.16
C LEU A 192 -15.71 9.43 6.05
N ILE A 193 -14.73 8.55 5.95
CA ILE A 193 -14.93 7.13 5.65
C ILE A 193 -14.49 6.30 6.86
N THR A 194 -15.35 5.35 7.24
CA THR A 194 -15.06 4.33 8.24
C THR A 194 -15.02 2.97 7.55
N VAL A 195 -13.93 2.23 7.77
CA VAL A 195 -13.76 0.87 7.29
C VAL A 195 -13.57 -0.05 8.48
N ARG A 196 -14.37 -1.10 8.55
CA ARG A 196 -14.28 -2.13 9.59
C ARG A 196 -14.05 -3.49 8.93
N GLN A 197 -12.97 -4.14 9.33
CA GLN A 197 -12.58 -5.48 8.91
C GLN A 197 -12.64 -6.40 10.13
N THR A 198 -13.39 -7.50 10.04
CA THR A 198 -13.44 -8.53 11.10
C THR A 198 -13.06 -9.89 10.50
N MET A 199 -13.17 -10.95 11.30
CA MET A 199 -13.02 -12.31 10.78
C MET A 199 -14.10 -12.69 9.75
N GLU A 200 -15.31 -12.15 9.86
CA GLU A 200 -16.46 -12.61 9.08
C GLU A 200 -16.92 -11.62 8.02
N LYS A 201 -16.60 -10.34 8.19
CA LYS A 201 -17.14 -9.28 7.35
C LYS A 201 -16.17 -8.12 7.16
N SER A 202 -16.33 -7.45 6.02
CA SER A 202 -15.74 -6.15 5.72
C SER A 202 -16.88 -5.17 5.44
N GLU A 203 -16.83 -3.99 6.06
CA GLU A 203 -17.87 -2.97 5.98
C GLU A 203 -17.26 -1.61 5.72
N ILE A 204 -17.86 -0.85 4.81
CA ILE A 204 -17.53 0.54 4.55
C ILE A 204 -18.75 1.40 4.91
N ILE A 205 -18.52 2.51 5.60
CA ILE A 205 -19.54 3.48 5.97
C ILE A 205 -18.98 4.88 5.67
N VAL A 206 -19.76 5.70 4.98
CA VAL A 206 -19.43 7.11 4.77
C VAL A 206 -20.31 7.94 5.67
N THR A 207 -19.70 8.65 6.63
CA THR A 207 -20.42 9.39 7.68
C THR A 207 -20.58 10.87 7.36
N HIS A 208 -19.79 11.39 6.42
CA HIS A 208 -19.84 12.78 5.96
C HIS A 208 -19.47 12.87 4.48
N LEU A 209 -20.03 13.84 3.76
CA LEU A 209 -19.77 14.13 2.34
C LEU A 209 -19.84 15.64 2.09
N ASP A 210 -18.72 16.24 1.66
CA ASP A 210 -18.72 17.62 1.14
C ASP A 210 -19.11 17.70 -0.35
N GLN A 211 -18.95 16.61 -1.09
CA GLN A 211 -19.28 16.53 -2.51
C GLN A 211 -19.79 15.13 -2.90
N ALA A 212 -20.43 15.04 -4.07
CA ALA A 212 -20.96 13.80 -4.58
C ALA A 212 -19.85 12.83 -4.99
N LEU A 213 -19.85 11.65 -4.38
CA LEU A 213 -18.98 10.53 -4.70
C LEU A 213 -19.80 9.35 -5.21
N VAL A 214 -19.15 8.47 -5.98
CA VAL A 214 -19.69 7.17 -6.39
C VAL A 214 -18.85 6.05 -5.80
N ILE A 215 -19.48 4.90 -5.53
CA ILE A 215 -18.85 3.67 -5.10
C ILE A 215 -19.19 2.53 -6.08
N GLU A 216 -18.16 1.83 -6.52
CA GLU A 216 -18.23 0.64 -7.39
C GLU A 216 -17.57 -0.54 -6.70
N PHE A 217 -18.07 -1.76 -6.95
CA PHE A 217 -17.51 -2.99 -6.43
C PHE A 217 -16.93 -3.79 -7.61
N GLY A 218 -15.72 -4.33 -7.44
CA GLY A 218 -14.94 -5.01 -8.49
C GLY A 218 -15.54 -6.32 -9.02
N ASP A 219 -16.76 -6.67 -8.63
CA ASP A 219 -17.54 -7.82 -9.08
C ASP A 219 -18.41 -7.52 -10.33
N GLY A 220 -18.21 -6.36 -10.97
CA GLY A 220 -18.95 -5.96 -12.18
C GLY A 220 -20.24 -5.19 -11.89
N ASN A 221 -20.47 -4.77 -10.65
CA ASN A 221 -21.59 -3.92 -10.29
C ASN A 221 -21.43 -2.50 -10.85
N VAL A 222 -22.55 -1.91 -11.29
CA VAL A 222 -22.61 -0.52 -11.76
C VAL A 222 -22.27 0.42 -10.60
N ALA A 223 -21.46 1.44 -10.86
CA ALA A 223 -21.17 2.48 -9.88
C ALA A 223 -22.46 3.13 -9.37
N THR A 224 -22.58 3.28 -8.04
CA THR A 224 -23.76 3.89 -7.40
C THR A 224 -23.36 5.11 -6.59
N ASP A 225 -24.29 6.05 -6.42
CA ASP A 225 -24.05 7.22 -5.56
C ASP A 225 -23.78 6.78 -4.11
N VAL A 226 -22.81 7.42 -3.46
CA VAL A 226 -22.53 7.20 -2.05
C VAL A 226 -23.68 7.77 -1.21
N VAL A 227 -24.20 6.96 -0.30
CA VAL A 227 -25.30 7.28 0.61
C VAL A 227 -24.74 7.34 2.03
N LEU A 228 -24.97 8.47 2.69
CA LEU A 228 -24.50 8.67 4.06
C LEU A 228 -25.07 7.62 5.03
N ASN A 229 -24.21 7.14 5.92
CA ASN A 229 -24.51 6.16 6.97
C ASN A 229 -25.06 4.81 6.46
N LYS A 230 -25.03 4.57 5.15
CA LYS A 230 -25.30 3.25 4.59
C LYS A 230 -24.11 2.33 4.86
N VAL A 231 -24.40 1.10 5.28
CA VAL A 231 -23.40 0.04 5.38
C VAL A 231 -23.23 -0.60 4.02
N TYR A 232 -22.00 -0.57 3.52
CA TYR A 232 -21.59 -1.23 2.29
C TYR A 232 -20.79 -2.49 2.64
N PRO A 233 -21.40 -3.69 2.54
CA PRO A 233 -20.67 -4.93 2.76
C PRO A 233 -19.68 -5.16 1.61
N LEU A 234 -18.51 -5.68 1.94
CA LEU A 234 -17.45 -5.99 0.98
C LEU A 234 -17.01 -7.45 1.16
N SER A 235 -17.08 -8.23 0.10
CA SER A 235 -16.62 -9.62 0.13
C SER A 235 -15.10 -9.71 0.28
N ARG A 236 -14.60 -10.83 0.81
CA ARG A 236 -13.15 -11.10 0.91
C ARG A 236 -12.48 -10.99 -0.45
N GLY A 237 -11.39 -10.22 -0.52
CA GLY A 237 -10.62 -10.01 -1.75
C GLY A 237 -11.27 -9.05 -2.76
N ALA A 238 -12.56 -8.75 -2.63
CA ALA A 238 -13.22 -7.77 -3.48
C ALA A 238 -12.69 -6.36 -3.19
N ILE A 239 -12.71 -5.51 -4.22
CA ILE A 239 -12.26 -4.13 -4.13
C ILE A 239 -13.48 -3.22 -4.28
N ALA A 240 -13.74 -2.39 -3.29
CA ALA A 240 -14.59 -1.23 -3.43
C ALA A 240 -13.74 -0.05 -3.92
N THR A 241 -14.21 0.67 -4.93
CA THR A 241 -13.55 1.86 -5.45
C THR A 241 -14.47 3.06 -5.27
N ILE A 242 -13.98 4.10 -4.62
CA ILE A 242 -14.69 5.35 -4.35
C ILE A 242 -14.04 6.47 -5.19
N ARG A 243 -14.86 7.21 -5.94
CA ARG A 243 -14.43 8.24 -6.89
C ARG A 243 -15.29 9.49 -6.77
N ALA A 244 -14.77 10.62 -7.21
CA ALA A 244 -15.60 11.80 -7.45
C ALA A 244 -16.62 11.50 -8.56
N LYS A 245 -17.86 11.98 -8.40
CA LYS A 245 -18.90 11.83 -9.43
C LYS A 245 -18.58 12.62 -10.70
N SER A 246 -17.87 13.73 -10.56
CA SER A 246 -17.32 14.54 -11.66
C SER A 246 -15.79 14.52 -11.62
N ASN A 247 -15.15 14.59 -12.79
CA ASN A 247 -13.68 14.62 -12.89
C ASN A 247 -13.12 15.81 -12.08
N PRO A 248 -12.31 15.58 -11.03
CA PRO A 248 -11.77 16.66 -10.21
C PRO A 248 -10.65 17.45 -10.92
N TYR A 249 -10.22 17.03 -12.12
CA TYR A 249 -9.06 17.59 -12.84
C TYR A 249 -9.42 18.46 -14.05
N HIS A 250 -10.57 19.14 -14.03
CA HIS A 250 -10.92 20.18 -15.03
C HIS A 250 -10.81 19.76 -16.51
N GLY A 251 -11.06 18.48 -16.83
CA GLY A 251 -10.98 17.96 -18.20
C GLY A 251 -9.59 17.46 -18.62
N CYS A 252 -8.60 17.50 -17.73
CA CYS A 252 -7.31 16.86 -17.97
C CYS A 252 -7.43 15.34 -17.83
N ASP A 253 -6.87 14.63 -18.82
CA ASP A 253 -6.79 13.17 -18.80
C ASP A 253 -5.85 12.69 -17.71
N LEU A 254 -6.29 11.70 -16.94
CA LEU A 254 -5.47 11.07 -15.94
C LEU A 254 -4.20 10.48 -16.56
N PRO A 255 -3.05 10.60 -15.87
CA PRO A 255 -1.84 9.98 -16.35
C PRO A 255 -1.98 8.47 -16.31
N LYS A 256 -1.56 7.81 -17.40
CA LYS A 256 -1.36 6.36 -17.36
C LYS A 256 -0.26 6.03 -16.35
N ASP A 257 -0.52 5.06 -15.49
CA ASP A 257 0.46 4.47 -14.58
C ASP A 257 1.39 3.55 -15.38
N VAL A 258 2.37 4.16 -16.06
CA VAL A 258 3.32 3.49 -16.93
C VAL A 258 4.73 3.93 -16.55
N ILE A 259 5.54 2.98 -16.10
CA ILE A 259 6.96 3.16 -15.83
C ILE A 259 7.64 1.88 -16.29
N GLY A 260 8.70 2.00 -17.10
CA GLY A 260 9.57 0.89 -17.49
C GLY A 260 8.88 -0.31 -18.12
N TYR A 261 8.74 -0.31 -19.44
CA TYR A 261 8.29 -1.48 -20.20
C TYR A 261 9.46 -2.35 -20.65
#